data_AF-A0A0C9VYC3-F1
#
_entry.id   AF-A0A0C9VYC3-F1
#
_cell.length_a   1.000
_cell.length_b   1.000
_cell.length_c   1.000
_cell.angle_alpha   90.00
_cell.angle_beta   90.00
_cell.angle_gamma   90.00
#
_symmetry.space_group_name_H-M   'P 1'
#
loop_
_entity.id
_entity.type
_entity.pdbx_description
1 polymer ?
#
loop_
_entity_poly.entity_id
_entity_poly.type
_entity_poly.pdbx_seq_one_letter_code
_entity_poly.pdbx_strand_id
1 'polypeptide(L)'
;MNVMIPFVIIAAITTYAWPFARTEASLIIIAIIYGFALGAYISLIINPIVAMGSTGHVGHRVGVAMTVLGLGALVGPPISGAINRVTHGFPAVGYYAGSMVILGVILMLITRHMMLGGRFWGKF
;
A
#
# COMPACT_ATOMS: atom_id res chain seq x y z
N MET A 1 11.42 -6.44 4.64
CA MET A 1 10.74 -5.45 3.76
C MET A 1 11.02 -5.63 2.27
N ASN A 2 12.11 -6.33 1.91
CA ASN A 2 12.52 -6.53 0.51
C ASN A 2 11.49 -7.24 -0.38
N VAL A 3 10.59 -8.05 0.17
CA VAL A 3 9.50 -8.71 -0.58
C VAL A 3 8.28 -7.80 -0.69
N MET A 4 7.93 -7.08 0.37
CA MET A 4 6.73 -6.22 0.39
C MET A 4 6.82 -5.07 -0.61
N ILE A 5 7.95 -4.37 -0.65
CA ILE A 5 8.14 -3.17 -1.49
C ILE A 5 7.85 -3.45 -2.98
N PRO A 6 8.45 -4.47 -3.64
CA PRO A 6 8.16 -4.73 -5.05
C PRO A 6 6.70 -5.12 -5.29
N PHE A 7 6.07 -5.87 -4.38
CA PHE A 7 4.64 -6.20 -4.53
C PHE A 7 3.74 -4.98 -4.37
N VAL A 8 4.02 -4.08 -3.42
CA VAL A 8 3.24 -2.83 -3.27
C VAL A 8 3.47 -1.90 -4.46
N ILE A 9 4.65 -1.90 -5.08
CA ILE A 9 4.90 -1.18 -6.34
C ILE A 9 4.05 -1.75 -7.48
N ILE A 10 3.97 -3.08 -7.62
CA ILE A 10 3.10 -3.72 -8.61
C ILE A 10 1.64 -3.34 -8.36
N ALA A 11 1.18 -3.36 -7.10
CA ALA A 11 -0.15 -2.94 -6.71
C ALA A 11 -0.42 -1.45 -7.03
N ALA A 12 0.58 -0.58 -6.85
CA ALA A 12 0.48 0.83 -7.22
C ALA A 12 0.31 1.00 -8.74
N ILE A 13 1.13 0.30 -9.54
CA ILE A 13 1.07 0.36 -11.01
C ILE A 13 -0.30 -0.12 -11.50
N THR A 14 -0.81 -1.23 -10.98
CA THR A 14 -2.15 -1.72 -11.36
C THR A 14 -3.26 -0.78 -10.90
N THR A 15 -3.09 -0.10 -9.76
CA THR A 15 -3.99 0.97 -9.30
C THR A 15 -3.94 2.23 -10.16
N TYR A 16 -2.84 2.48 -10.87
CA TYR A 16 -2.81 3.52 -11.90
C TYR A 16 -3.39 3.05 -13.24
N ALA A 17 -3.27 1.76 -13.54
CA ALA A 17 -3.71 1.19 -14.82
C ALA A 17 -5.23 0.96 -14.89
N TRP A 18 -5.91 0.66 -13.78
CA TRP A 18 -7.33 0.28 -13.80
C TRP A 18 -8.28 1.30 -14.45
N PRO A 19 -8.09 2.63 -14.35
CA PRO A 19 -9.03 3.56 -14.98
C PRO A 19 -8.91 3.63 -16.51
N PHE A 20 -7.80 3.11 -17.05
CA PHE A 20 -7.56 3.01 -18.50
C PHE A 20 -8.07 1.67 -19.08
N ALA A 21 -8.37 0.69 -18.23
CA ALA A 21 -8.97 -0.56 -18.63
C ALA A 21 -10.43 -0.33 -19.05
N ARG A 22 -10.72 -0.49 -20.34
CA ARG A 22 -12.05 -0.32 -20.93
C ARG A 22 -12.75 -1.62 -21.31
N THR A 23 -12.04 -2.75 -21.23
CA THR A 23 -12.57 -4.08 -21.56
C THR A 23 -12.64 -4.95 -20.31
N GLU A 24 -13.62 -5.84 -20.25
CA GLU A 24 -13.78 -6.78 -19.14
C GLU A 24 -12.52 -7.64 -18.93
N ALA A 25 -11.94 -8.16 -20.02
CA ALA A 25 -10.71 -8.93 -19.98
C ALA A 25 -9.55 -8.14 -19.34
N SER A 26 -9.39 -6.85 -19.67
CA SER A 26 -8.34 -6.01 -19.07
C SER A 26 -8.56 -5.78 -17.56
N LEU A 27 -9.82 -5.63 -17.13
CA LEU A 27 -10.17 -5.48 -15.71
C LEU A 27 -9.90 -6.76 -14.93
N ILE A 28 -10.22 -7.93 -15.49
CA ILE A 28 -9.93 -9.24 -14.88
C ILE A 28 -8.44 -9.42 -14.66
N ILE A 29 -7.62 -9.14 -15.68
CA ILE A 29 -6.16 -9.25 -15.59
C ILE A 29 -5.61 -8.31 -14.50
N ILE A 30 -6.07 -7.06 -14.48
CA ILE A 30 -5.67 -6.09 -13.45
C ILE A 30 -6.06 -6.57 -12.05
N ALA A 31 -7.27 -7.11 -11.88
CA ALA A 31 -7.76 -7.63 -10.61
C ALA A 31 -6.93 -8.82 -10.11
N ILE A 32 -6.53 -9.73 -11.00
CA ILE A 32 -5.66 -10.87 -10.65
C ILE A 32 -4.29 -10.38 -10.16
N ILE A 33 -3.65 -9.50 -10.93
CA ILE A 33 -2.31 -8.99 -10.58
C ILE A 33 -2.37 -8.18 -9.28
N TYR A 34 -3.36 -7.30 -9.15
CA TYR A 34 -3.57 -6.50 -7.96
C TYR A 34 -3.86 -7.38 -6.73
N GLY A 35 -4.74 -8.38 -6.87
CA GLY A 35 -5.09 -9.30 -5.78
C GLY A 35 -3.89 -10.13 -5.30
N PHE A 36 -3.07 -10.63 -6.24
CA PHE A 36 -1.84 -11.35 -5.89
C PHE A 36 -0.84 -10.46 -5.14
N ALA A 37 -0.61 -9.25 -5.66
CA ALA A 37 0.30 -8.28 -5.06
C ALA A 37 -0.17 -7.81 -3.67
N LEU A 38 -1.46 -7.52 -3.52
CA LEU A 38 -2.07 -7.11 -2.26
C LEU A 38 -2.04 -8.27 -1.23
N GLY A 39 -2.27 -9.51 -1.67
CA GLY A 39 -2.17 -10.69 -0.82
C GLY A 39 -0.78 -10.83 -0.19
N ALA A 40 0.27 -10.71 -1.01
CA ALA A 40 1.66 -10.74 -0.53
C ALA A 40 1.94 -9.62 0.50
N TYR A 41 1.38 -8.42 0.30
CA TYR A 41 1.51 -7.32 1.25
C TYR A 41 0.81 -7.62 2.59
N ILE A 42 -0.46 -8.03 2.56
CA ILE A 42 -1.25 -8.29 3.78
C ILE A 42 -0.61 -9.42 4.60
N SER A 43 -0.10 -10.47 3.97
CA SER A 43 0.58 -11.58 4.66
C SER A 43 1.86 -11.16 5.40
N LEU A 44 2.49 -10.04 4.99
CA LEU A 44 3.79 -9.62 5.51
C LEU A 44 3.74 -8.31 6.32
N ILE A 45 2.61 -7.60 6.35
CA ILE A 45 2.49 -6.25 6.94
C ILE A 45 2.92 -6.17 8.42
N ILE A 46 2.71 -7.24 9.19
CA ILE A 46 3.03 -7.29 10.62
C ILE A 46 4.53 -7.57 10.87
N ASN A 47 5.18 -8.34 10.00
CA ASN A 47 6.58 -8.76 10.18
C ASN A 47 7.57 -7.61 10.45
N PRO A 48 7.59 -6.51 9.67
CA PRO A 48 8.51 -5.41 9.95
C PRO A 48 8.21 -4.71 11.29
N ILE A 49 6.94 -4.62 11.69
CA ILE A 49 6.53 -3.97 12.94
C ILE A 49 7.07 -4.74 14.15
N VAL A 50 7.00 -6.07 14.09
CA VAL A 50 7.55 -6.96 15.12
C VAL A 50 9.07 -6.84 15.18
N ALA A 51 9.75 -6.81 14.03
CA ALA A 51 11.21 -6.77 13.93
C ALA A 51 11.86 -5.47 14.45
N MET A 52 11.12 -4.35 14.51
CA MET A 52 11.66 -3.04 14.90
C MET A 52 11.96 -2.86 16.39
N GLY A 53 11.85 -3.88 17.25
CA GLY A 53 12.14 -3.70 18.68
C GLY A 53 11.77 -4.90 19.55
N SER A 54 11.95 -4.78 20.87
CA SER A 54 11.83 -5.90 21.81
C SER A 54 10.43 -6.54 21.84
N THR A 55 10.41 -7.86 22.11
CA THR A 55 9.20 -8.69 22.07
C THR A 55 8.13 -8.28 23.09
N GLY A 56 8.51 -7.63 24.19
CA GLY A 56 7.61 -7.23 25.28
C GLY A 56 6.53 -6.21 24.90
N HIS A 57 6.75 -5.40 23.84
CA HIS A 57 5.82 -4.34 23.41
C HIS A 57 5.29 -4.53 21.99
N VAL A 58 5.31 -5.77 21.48
CA VAL A 58 4.85 -6.08 20.12
C VAL A 58 3.35 -5.80 19.97
N GLY A 59 2.52 -6.24 20.91
CA GLY A 59 1.08 -6.05 20.86
C GLY A 59 0.67 -4.58 20.78
N HIS A 60 1.32 -3.70 21.56
CA HIS A 60 1.08 -2.26 21.52
C HIS A 60 1.41 -1.65 20.14
N ARG A 61 2.59 -1.99 19.59
CA ARG A 61 3.03 -1.46 18.29
C ARG A 61 2.15 -1.93 17.14
N VAL A 62 1.78 -3.21 17.14
CA VAL A 62 0.85 -3.78 16.16
C VAL A 62 -0.52 -3.11 16.31
N GLY A 63 -1.02 -2.94 17.53
CA GLY A 63 -2.29 -2.27 17.82
C GLY A 63 -2.33 -0.84 17.26
N VAL A 64 -1.32 -0.02 17.58
CA VAL A 64 -1.22 1.37 17.06
C VAL A 64 -1.16 1.40 15.54
N ALA A 65 -0.37 0.52 14.92
CA ALA A 65 -0.28 0.44 13.46
C ALA A 65 -1.63 0.05 12.82
N MET A 66 -2.35 -0.91 13.40
CA MET A 66 -3.68 -1.33 12.92
C MET A 66 -4.73 -0.23 13.11
N THR A 67 -4.65 0.58 14.17
CA THR A 67 -5.51 1.76 14.34
C THR A 67 -5.30 2.77 13.21
N VAL A 68 -4.05 3.08 12.86
CA VAL A 68 -3.73 4.00 11.77
C VAL A 68 -4.23 3.46 10.43
N LEU A 69 -4.03 2.16 10.16
CA LEU A 69 -4.56 1.50 8.96
C LEU A 69 -6.09 1.57 8.90
N GLY A 70 -6.77 1.35 10.03
CA GLY A 70 -8.23 1.45 10.13
C GLY A 70 -8.75 2.86 9.83
N LEU A 71 -8.07 3.91 10.32
CA LEU A 71 -8.40 5.29 9.97
C LEU A 71 -8.25 5.55 8.47
N GLY A 72 -7.18 5.06 7.85
CA GLY A 72 -7.00 5.14 6.40
C GLY A 72 -8.13 4.45 5.62
N ALA A 73 -8.53 3.25 6.05
CA ALA A 73 -9.63 2.52 5.45
C ALA A 73 -10.99 3.22 5.63
N LEU A 74 -11.19 3.93 6.74
CA LEU A 74 -12.42 4.70 7.00
C LEU A 74 -12.50 5.97 6.14
N VAL A 75 -11.40 6.69 6.00
CA VAL A 75 -11.36 8.02 5.33
C VAL A 75 -11.18 7.90 3.82
N GLY A 76 -10.57 6.82 3.32
CA GLY A 76 -10.31 6.59 1.90
C GLY A 76 -11.56 6.63 1.00
N PRO A 77 -12.65 5.89 1.31
CA PRO A 77 -13.85 5.86 0.48
C PRO A 77 -14.59 7.21 0.40
N PRO A 78 -14.80 7.98 1.50
CA PRO A 78 -15.36 9.33 1.43
C PRO A 78 -14.56 10.29 0.53
N ILE A 79 -13.22 10.28 0.63
CA ILE A 79 -12.36 11.13 -0.22
C ILE A 79 -12.51 10.71 -1.68
N SER A 80 -12.44 9.41 -1.95
CA SER A 80 -12.60 8.86 -3.31
C SER A 80 -13.97 9.22 -3.90
N GLY A 81 -15.03 9.17 -3.09
CA GLY A 81 -16.38 9.58 -3.48
C GLY A 81 -16.50 11.08 -3.76
N ALA A 82 -15.85 11.93 -2.95
CA ALA A 82 -15.80 13.37 -3.17
C ALA A 82 -15.06 13.73 -4.48
N ILE A 83 -13.92 13.07 -4.74
CA ILE A 83 -13.17 13.21 -5.99
C ILE A 83 -14.06 12.83 -7.18
N ASN A 84 -14.68 11.65 -7.14
CA ASN A 84 -15.54 11.18 -8.22
C ASN A 84 -16.70 12.13 -8.52
N ARG A 85 -17.28 12.75 -7.46
CA ARG A 85 -18.38 13.72 -7.60
C ARG A 85 -17.95 14.97 -8.38
N VAL A 86 -16.73 15.46 -8.18
CA VAL A 86 -16.22 16.70 -8.81
C VAL A 86 -15.66 16.43 -10.20
N THR A 87 -15.00 15.28 -10.40
CA THR A 87 -14.33 14.96 -11.68
C THR A 87 -15.22 14.21 -12.67
N HIS A 88 -16.45 13.90 -12.28
CA HIS A 88 -17.44 13.17 -13.07
C HIS A 88 -16.91 11.85 -13.66
N GLY A 89 -16.01 11.19 -12.94
CA GLY A 89 -15.36 9.99 -13.44
C GLY A 89 -14.29 9.40 -12.51
N PHE A 90 -14.13 8.09 -12.63
CA PHE A 90 -13.20 7.26 -11.88
C PHE A 90 -11.69 7.43 -12.20
N PRO A 91 -11.25 7.99 -13.36
CA PRO A 91 -9.82 8.20 -13.59
C PRO A 91 -9.10 9.01 -12.52
N ALA A 92 -9.71 10.09 -12.04
CA ALA A 92 -9.13 10.90 -10.98
C ALA A 92 -9.05 10.16 -9.63
N VAL A 93 -10.02 9.28 -9.36
CA VAL A 93 -10.00 8.41 -8.18
C VAL A 93 -8.83 7.42 -8.26
N GLY A 94 -8.57 6.86 -9.45
CA GLY A 94 -7.43 5.99 -9.67
C GLY A 94 -6.09 6.69 -9.45
N TYR A 95 -5.94 7.93 -9.92
CA TYR A 95 -4.72 8.72 -9.65
C TYR A 95 -4.52 9.01 -8.18
N TYR A 96 -5.59 9.36 -7.46
CA TYR A 96 -5.55 9.55 -6.01
C TYR A 96 -5.15 8.26 -5.28
N ALA A 97 -5.82 7.14 -5.58
CA ALA A 97 -5.53 5.86 -4.97
C ALA A 97 -4.09 5.41 -5.25
N GLY A 98 -3.65 5.48 -6.50
CA GLY A 98 -2.27 5.16 -6.90
C GLY A 98 -1.24 6.05 -6.19
N SER A 99 -1.52 7.36 -6.04
CA SER A 99 -0.62 8.30 -5.36
C SER A 99 -0.46 7.96 -3.88
N MET A 100 -1.55 7.59 -3.21
CA MET A 100 -1.53 7.18 -1.80
C MET A 100 -0.73 5.89 -1.60
N VAL A 101 -0.87 4.91 -2.51
CA VAL A 101 -0.07 3.67 -2.46
C VAL A 101 1.41 3.96 -2.69
N ILE A 102 1.77 4.82 -3.64
CA ILE A 102 3.16 5.25 -3.87
C ILE A 102 3.73 5.99 -2.66
N LEU A 103 2.97 6.87 -2.02
CA LEU A 103 3.37 7.50 -0.77
C LEU A 103 3.68 6.46 0.31
N GLY A 104 2.85 5.42 0.41
CA GLY A 104 3.11 4.26 1.27
C GLY A 104 4.43 3.55 0.95
N VAL A 105 4.73 3.33 -0.34
CA VAL A 105 6.02 2.75 -0.79
C VAL A 105 7.19 3.64 -0.37
N ILE A 106 7.09 4.95 -0.56
CA ILE A 106 8.13 5.92 -0.17
C ILE A 106 8.38 5.85 1.35
N LEU A 107 7.31 5.84 2.16
CA LEU A 107 7.42 5.71 3.61
C LEU A 107 8.04 4.37 4.04
N MET A 108 7.73 3.27 3.35
CA MET A 108 8.38 1.98 3.59
C MET A 108 9.87 2.00 3.23
N LEU A 109 10.26 2.67 2.14
CA LEU A 109 11.65 2.85 1.74
C LEU A 109 12.43 3.69 2.76
N ILE A 110 11.81 4.77 3.27
CA ILE A 110 12.40 5.61 4.34
C ILE A 110 12.57 4.77 5.61
N THR A 111 11.54 4.04 6.04
CA THR A 111 11.62 3.17 7.22
C THR A 111 12.74 2.14 7.06
N ARG A 112 12.87 1.51 5.87
CA ARG A 112 13.98 0.60 5.56
C ARG A 112 15.33 1.30 5.68
N HIS A 113 15.48 2.51 5.14
CA HIS A 113 16.72 3.26 5.20
C HIS A 113 17.13 3.61 6.64
N MET A 114 16.15 3.98 7.48
CA MET A 114 16.35 4.24 8.90
C MET A 114 16.72 2.97 9.67
N MET A 115 16.05 1.84 9.40
CA MET A 115 16.37 0.56 10.04
C MET A 115 17.77 0.02 9.66
N LEU A 116 18.25 0.31 8.45
CA LEU A 116 19.59 -0.07 8.00
C LEU A 116 20.70 0.90 8.47
N GLY A 117 20.36 1.91 9.29
CA GLY A 117 21.34 2.85 9.84
C GLY A 117 22.05 3.69 8.77
N GLY A 118 21.35 4.08 7.69
CA GLY A 118 21.91 4.90 6.62
C GLY A 118 22.62 4.12 5.50
N ARG A 119 22.68 2.78 5.57
CA ARG A 119 23.22 1.94 4.47
C ARG A 119 22.14 1.62 3.44
N PHE A 120 22.43 1.90 2.15
CA PHE A 120 21.56 1.55 1.02
C PHE A 120 21.40 0.02 0.82
N TRP A 121 22.35 -0.78 1.32
CA TRP A 121 22.40 -2.23 1.18
C TRP A 121 22.55 -2.92 2.54
N GLY A 122 21.57 -3.76 2.88
CA GLY A 122 21.59 -4.63 4.05
C GLY A 122 20.39 -5.58 4.03
N LYS A 123 20.58 -6.79 4.58
CA LYS A 123 19.54 -7.83 4.61
C LYS A 123 18.55 -7.55 5.75
N PHE A 124 17.38 -6.99 5.42
CA PHE A 124 16.15 -6.93 6.25
C PHE A 124 14.86 -6.90 5.38
#